data_AF-A0A852REE6-F1
#
_entry.id   AF-A0A852REE6-F1
#
_cell.length_a   1.000
_cell.length_b   1.000
_cell.length_c   1.000
_cell.angle_alpha   90.00
_cell.angle_beta   90.00
_cell.angle_gamma   90.00
#
_symmetry.space_group_name_H-M   'P 1'
#
loop_
_entity.id
_entity.type
_entity.pdbx_description
1 polymer ?
#
loop_
_entity_poly.entity_id
_entity_poly.type
_entity_poly.pdbx_seq_one_letter_code
_entity_poly.pdbx_strand_id
1 'polypeptide(L)'
;MIIAGTIEFGLHGYAGAQTSAIAVRAGVSQPNVYANFASKRELFLACIGELPLVVEELAPGGQLEEQHALLLFQAVAAVREPALSPELGELLRELRSSLGAARFSDALSGAAAILLR
;
A
#
# COMPACT_ATOMS: atom_id res chain seq x y z
N MET A 1 -5.18 -4.40 -11.51
CA MET A 1 -3.77 -4.01 -11.32
C MET A 1 -3.50 -3.53 -9.90
N ILE A 2 -4.28 -2.59 -9.38
CA ILE A 2 -4.22 -2.12 -7.98
C ILE A 2 -4.17 -3.27 -6.99
N ILE A 3 -5.15 -4.19 -6.98
CA ILE A 3 -5.18 -5.33 -6.05
C ILE A 3 -3.85 -6.12 -6.09
N ALA A 4 -3.34 -6.41 -7.29
CA ALA A 4 -2.08 -7.12 -7.45
C ALA A 4 -0.87 -6.31 -6.96
N GLY A 5 -0.89 -4.99 -7.19
CA GLY A 5 0.09 -4.05 -6.65
C GLY A 5 0.06 -4.00 -5.13
N THR A 6 -1.11 -3.83 -4.52
CA THR A 6 -1.32 -3.85 -3.07
C THR A 6 -0.69 -5.07 -2.42
N ILE A 7 -0.92 -6.27 -2.98
CA ILE A 7 -0.32 -7.51 -2.48
C ILE A 7 1.20 -7.50 -2.64
N GLU A 8 1.72 -7.23 -3.84
CA GLU A 8 3.16 -7.26 -4.09
C GLU A 8 3.91 -6.23 -3.23
N PHE A 9 3.42 -5.00 -3.20
CA PHE A 9 4.02 -3.93 -2.41
C PHE A 9 3.88 -4.18 -0.91
N GLY A 10 2.78 -4.76 -0.43
CA GLY A 10 2.64 -5.15 0.97
C GLY A 10 3.66 -6.19 1.40
N LEU A 11 3.95 -7.17 0.54
CA LEU A 11 4.91 -8.24 0.84
C LEU A 11 6.38 -7.80 0.70
N HIS A 12 6.68 -7.00 -0.33
CA HIS A 12 8.07 -6.73 -0.73
C HIS A 12 8.51 -5.27 -0.53
N GLY A 13 7.60 -4.39 -0.11
CA GLY A 13 7.84 -2.96 0.01
C GLY A 13 8.06 -2.27 -1.34
N TYR A 14 8.18 -0.94 -1.32
CA TYR A 14 8.41 -0.16 -2.54
C TYR A 14 9.72 -0.56 -3.25
N ALA A 15 10.80 -0.74 -2.49
CA ALA A 15 12.10 -1.08 -3.05
C ALA A 15 12.12 -2.48 -3.67
N GLY A 16 11.60 -3.49 -2.94
CA GLY A 16 11.68 -4.90 -3.32
C GLY A 16 10.63 -5.36 -4.34
N ALA A 17 9.47 -4.70 -4.41
CA ALA A 17 8.41 -5.09 -5.34
C ALA A 17 8.81 -4.97 -6.82
N GLN A 18 8.34 -5.91 -7.64
CA GLN A 18 8.63 -5.96 -9.07
C GLN A 18 7.37 -5.79 -9.92
N THR A 19 7.41 -4.91 -10.92
CA THR A 19 6.27 -4.69 -11.83
C THR A 19 5.97 -5.92 -12.70
N SER A 20 6.97 -6.77 -12.96
CA SER A 20 6.80 -8.08 -13.61
C SER A 20 5.98 -9.03 -12.74
N ALA A 21 6.26 -9.11 -11.43
CA ALA A 21 5.51 -9.94 -10.50
C ALA A 21 4.06 -9.45 -10.34
N ILE A 22 3.85 -8.13 -10.32
CA ILE A 22 2.51 -7.51 -10.34
C ILE A 22 1.76 -7.89 -11.61
N ALA A 23 2.42 -7.85 -12.78
CA ALA A 23 1.80 -8.22 -14.05
C ALA A 23 1.32 -9.68 -14.04
N VAL A 24 2.19 -10.59 -13.59
CA VAL A 24 1.87 -12.02 -13.43
C VAL A 24 0.67 -12.20 -12.50
N ARG A 25 0.66 -11.55 -11.34
CA ARG A 25 -0.44 -11.63 -10.35
C ARG A 25 -1.75 -11.04 -10.89
N ALA A 26 -1.67 -10.01 -11.72
CA ALA A 26 -2.82 -9.39 -12.37
C ALA A 26 -3.30 -10.15 -13.62
N GLY A 27 -2.61 -11.20 -14.06
CA GLY A 27 -2.96 -11.94 -15.28
C GLY A 27 -2.75 -11.14 -16.58
N VAL A 28 -1.82 -10.18 -16.58
CA VAL A 28 -1.53 -9.31 -17.73
C VAL A 28 -0.04 -9.33 -18.10
N SER A 29 0.30 -8.80 -19.27
CA SER A 29 1.69 -8.62 -19.67
C SER A 29 2.34 -7.44 -18.93
N GLN A 30 3.65 -7.47 -18.72
CA GLN A 30 4.36 -6.35 -18.09
C GLN A 30 4.23 -5.03 -18.88
N PRO A 31 4.23 -5.02 -20.23
CA PRO A 31 3.91 -3.80 -20.99
C PRO A 31 2.52 -3.22 -20.68
N ASN A 32 1.52 -4.06 -20.36
CA ASN A 32 0.21 -3.58 -19.95
C ASN A 32 0.27 -2.80 -18.62
N VAL A 33 1.17 -3.18 -17.70
CA VAL A 33 1.42 -2.42 -16.47
C VAL A 33 1.90 -1.01 -16.80
N TYR A 34 2.89 -0.89 -17.68
CA TYR A 34 3.43 0.41 -18.09
C TYR A 34 2.47 1.25 -18.95
N ALA A 35 1.49 0.61 -19.60
CA ALA A 35 0.43 1.32 -20.29
C ALA A 35 -0.58 1.98 -19.33
N ASN A 36 -0.75 1.44 -18.12
CA ASN A 36 -1.67 1.98 -17.11
C ASN A 36 -0.96 2.89 -16.10
N PHE A 37 0.32 2.63 -15.80
CA PHE A 37 1.12 3.41 -14.86
C PHE A 37 2.49 3.64 -15.47
N ALA A 38 2.87 4.89 -15.70
CA ALA A 38 4.13 5.26 -16.32
C ALA A 38 5.34 4.82 -15.48
N SER A 39 5.17 4.56 -14.19
CA SER A 39 6.25 4.11 -13.30
C SER A 39 5.78 3.22 -12.15
N LYS A 40 6.73 2.50 -11.53
CA LYS A 40 6.51 1.76 -10.27
C LYS A 40 6.06 2.71 -9.15
N ARG A 41 6.61 3.93 -9.12
CA ARG A 41 6.21 5.00 -8.20
C ARG A 41 4.73 5.31 -8.31
N GLU A 42 4.26 5.57 -9.52
CA GLU A 42 2.87 5.93 -9.78
C GLU A 42 1.92 4.81 -9.36
N LEU A 43 2.25 3.56 -9.72
CA LEU A 43 1.46 2.40 -9.29
C LEU A 43 1.45 2.23 -7.76
N PHE A 44 2.59 2.44 -7.09
CA PHE A 44 2.66 2.36 -5.63
C PHE A 44 1.78 3.42 -4.95
N LEU A 45 1.87 4.68 -5.39
CA LEU A 45 1.03 5.77 -4.87
C LEU A 45 -0.44 5.53 -5.14
N ALA A 46 -0.80 4.99 -6.32
CA ALA A 46 -2.17 4.61 -6.63
C ALA A 46 -2.70 3.53 -5.68
N CYS A 47 -1.91 2.50 -5.35
CA CYS A 47 -2.34 1.46 -4.40
C CYS A 47 -2.62 2.05 -3.00
N ILE A 48 -1.82 3.01 -2.55
CA ILE A 48 -2.01 3.68 -1.25
C ILE A 48 -3.18 4.65 -1.29
N GLY A 49 -3.40 5.32 -2.42
CA GLY A 49 -4.52 6.23 -2.65
C GLY A 49 -5.89 5.58 -2.55
N GLU A 50 -5.98 4.26 -2.62
CA GLU A 50 -7.23 3.50 -2.40
C GLU A 50 -7.50 3.24 -0.91
N LEU A 51 -6.49 3.33 -0.03
CA LEU A 51 -6.66 3.05 1.40
C LEU A 51 -7.70 3.94 2.10
N PRO A 52 -7.85 5.25 1.77
CA PRO A 52 -8.94 6.06 2.32
C PRO A 52 -10.32 5.45 2.07
N LEU A 53 -10.60 4.99 0.85
CA LEU A 53 -11.86 4.33 0.51
C LEU A 53 -12.04 3.02 1.29
N VAL A 54 -10.97 2.21 1.38
CA VAL A 54 -10.98 0.99 2.19
C VAL A 54 -11.31 1.30 3.65
N VAL A 55 -10.77 2.39 4.21
CA VAL A 55 -11.05 2.81 5.60
C VAL A 55 -12.48 3.31 5.77
N GLU A 56 -13.02 4.05 4.81
CA GLU A 56 -14.41 4.53 4.81
C GLU A 56 -15.42 3.39 4.79
N GLU A 57 -15.11 2.29 4.09
CA GLU A 57 -15.96 1.10 3.99
C GLU A 57 -15.89 0.18 5.22
N LEU A 58 -14.93 0.40 6.14
CA LEU A 58 -14.84 -0.40 7.36
C LEU A 58 -16.06 -0.20 8.25
N ALA A 59 -16.61 -1.32 8.73
CA ALA A 59 -17.57 -1.29 9.82
C ALA A 59 -16.99 -0.55 11.04
N PRO A 60 -17.83 0.06 11.91
CA PRO A 60 -17.36 0.70 13.14
C PRO A 60 -16.48 -0.25 13.96
N GLY A 61 -15.22 0.13 14.20
CA GLY A 61 -14.24 -0.69 14.91
C GLY A 61 -13.59 -1.82 14.08
N GLY A 62 -13.87 -1.90 12.78
CA GLY A 62 -13.26 -2.85 11.86
C GLY A 62 -11.74 -2.68 11.72
N GLN A 63 -11.07 -3.74 11.27
CA GLN A 63 -9.63 -3.74 11.01
C GLN A 63 -9.37 -3.79 9.50
N LEU A 64 -8.23 -3.25 9.08
CA LEU A 64 -7.77 -3.44 7.71
C LEU A 64 -7.52 -4.92 7.45
N GLU A 65 -7.86 -5.39 6.26
CA GLU A 65 -7.43 -6.70 5.79
C GLU A 65 -5.90 -6.76 5.71
N GLU A 66 -5.35 -7.98 5.78
CA GLU A 66 -3.90 -8.24 5.82
C GLU A 66 -3.13 -7.50 4.73
N GLN A 67 -3.54 -7.63 3.47
CA GLN A 67 -2.91 -6.97 2.33
C GLN A 67 -2.85 -5.44 2.44
N HIS A 68 -3.90 -4.82 3.00
CA HIS A 68 -3.98 -3.38 3.20
C HIS A 68 -3.16 -2.94 4.41
N ALA A 69 -3.13 -3.73 5.49
CA ALA A 69 -2.28 -3.49 6.65
C ALA A 69 -0.78 -3.61 6.29
N LEU A 70 -0.41 -4.62 5.50
CA LEU A 70 0.94 -4.78 4.97
C LEU A 70 1.33 -3.64 4.04
N LEU A 71 0.45 -3.23 3.11
CA LEU A 71 0.69 -2.08 2.25
C LEU A 71 0.91 -0.81 3.09
N LEU A 72 0.07 -0.58 4.11
CA LEU A 72 0.22 0.55 5.03
C LEU A 72 1.57 0.52 5.76
N PHE A 73 1.97 -0.64 6.27
CA PHE A 73 3.26 -0.81 6.94
C PHE A 73 4.43 -0.44 6.01
N GLN A 74 4.39 -0.94 4.78
CA GLN A 74 5.42 -0.66 3.78
C GLN A 74 5.42 0.80 3.33
N ALA A 75 4.25 1.43 3.24
CA ALA A 75 4.12 2.86 2.97
C ALA A 75 4.77 3.71 4.07
N VAL A 76 4.52 3.38 5.35
CA VAL A 76 5.16 4.05 6.48
C VAL A 76 6.68 3.84 6.47
N ALA A 77 7.16 2.63 6.17
CA ALA A 77 8.59 2.36 6.05
C ALA A 77 9.25 3.17 4.92
N ALA A 78 8.54 3.40 3.82
CA ALA A 78 9.02 4.13 2.66
C ALA A 78 8.84 5.66 2.76
N VAL A 79 8.27 6.21 3.84
CA VAL A 79 7.95 7.65 3.94
C VAL A 79 9.18 8.57 3.81
N ARG A 80 10.37 8.05 4.10
CA ARG A 80 11.64 8.79 4.01
C ARG A 80 12.31 8.70 2.64
N GLU A 81 11.72 7.94 1.70
CA GLU A 81 12.24 7.81 0.34
C GLU A 81 12.00 9.12 -0.43
N PRO A 82 13.07 9.83 -0.88
CA PRO A 82 12.91 11.12 -1.56
C PRO A 82 12.04 11.03 -2.82
N ALA A 83 12.08 9.89 -3.52
CA ALA A 83 11.29 9.64 -4.72
C ALA A 83 9.78 9.60 -4.46
N LEU A 84 9.34 9.43 -3.22
CA LEU A 84 7.93 9.32 -2.83
C LEU A 84 7.41 10.56 -2.09
N SER A 85 8.30 11.52 -1.81
CA SER A 85 7.99 12.76 -1.13
C SER A 85 7.59 13.86 -2.12
N PRO A 86 6.64 14.74 -1.79
CA PRO A 86 5.90 14.81 -0.52
C PRO A 86 4.64 13.92 -0.48
N GLU A 87 4.20 13.37 -1.62
CA GLU A 87 2.85 12.83 -1.80
C GLU A 87 2.54 11.68 -0.83
N LEU A 88 3.50 10.79 -0.58
CA LEU A 88 3.31 9.68 0.34
C LEU A 88 3.06 10.16 1.77
N GLY A 89 3.78 11.19 2.22
CA GLY A 89 3.61 11.75 3.55
C GLY A 89 2.25 12.42 3.73
N GLU A 90 1.70 13.00 2.67
CA GLU A 90 0.36 13.59 2.66
C GLU A 90 -0.73 12.52 2.76
N LEU A 91 -0.66 11.49 1.92
CA LEU A 91 -1.58 10.35 1.97
C LEU A 91 -1.58 9.66 3.34
N LEU A 92 -0.41 9.41 3.92
CA LEU A 92 -0.31 8.78 5.24
C LEU A 92 -0.89 9.65 6.36
N ARG A 93 -0.77 10.97 6.27
CA ARG A 93 -1.32 11.91 7.26
C ARG A 93 -2.85 11.92 7.20
N GLU A 94 -3.40 11.98 5.99
CA GLU A 94 -4.84 11.90 5.75
C GLU A 94 -5.41 10.57 6.25
N LEU A 95 -4.79 9.46 5.85
CA LEU A 95 -5.21 8.12 6.26
C LEU A 95 -5.17 7.94 7.79
N ARG A 96 -4.12 8.44 8.46
CA ARG A 96 -4.03 8.42 9.93
C ARG A 96 -5.14 9.26 10.58
N SER A 97 -5.51 10.38 9.97
CA SER A 97 -6.62 11.22 10.45
C SER A 97 -7.95 10.50 10.35
N SER A 98 -8.23 9.84 9.21
CA SER A 98 -9.49 9.13 8.97
C SER A 98 -9.61 7.83 9.78
N LEU A 99 -8.54 7.03 9.86
CA LEU A 99 -8.54 5.74 10.58
C LEU A 99 -8.52 5.93 12.11
N GLY A 100 -7.88 7.02 12.57
CA GLY A 100 -7.61 7.30 13.97
C GLY A 100 -6.27 6.69 14.44
N ALA A 101 -5.59 7.40 15.34
CA ALA A 101 -4.21 7.07 15.74
C ALA A 101 -4.03 5.68 16.35
N ALA A 102 -4.98 5.22 17.18
CA ALA A 102 -4.92 3.91 17.82
C ALA A 102 -5.01 2.78 16.77
N ARG A 103 -6.06 2.79 15.94
CA ARG A 103 -6.27 1.81 14.87
C ARG A 103 -5.14 1.82 13.84
N PHE A 104 -4.58 2.98 13.54
CA PHE A 104 -3.40 3.10 12.68
C PHE A 104 -2.19 2.38 13.29
N SER A 105 -1.92 2.58 14.59
CA SER A 105 -0.84 1.90 15.31
C SER A 105 -1.07 0.38 15.41
N ASP A 106 -2.32 -0.05 15.62
CA ASP A 106 -2.68 -1.46 15.70
C ASP A 106 -2.48 -2.15 14.35
N ALA A 107 -2.88 -1.51 13.25
CA ALA A 107 -2.66 -2.02 11.89
C ALA A 107 -1.15 -2.20 11.60
N LEU A 108 -0.32 -1.23 11.97
CA LEU A 108 1.14 -1.33 11.81
C LEU A 108 1.75 -2.47 12.65
N SER A 109 1.30 -2.61 13.89
CA SER A 109 1.81 -3.64 14.80
C SER A 109 1.40 -5.04 14.34
N GLY A 110 0.15 -5.20 13.88
CA GLY A 110 -0.37 -6.43 13.30
C GLY A 110 0.40 -6.82 12.03
N ALA A 111 0.60 -5.87 11.11
CA ALA A 111 1.38 -6.09 9.89
C ALA A 111 2.84 -6.49 10.19
N ALA A 112 3.49 -5.83 11.16
CA ALA A 112 4.84 -6.20 11.59
C ALA A 112 4.89 -7.64 12.11
N ALA A 113 3.89 -8.06 12.91
CA ALA A 113 3.82 -9.42 13.42
C ALA A 113 3.62 -10.47 12.33
N ILE A 114 2.96 -10.12 11.21
CA ILE A 114 2.80 -11.02 10.05
C ILE A 114 4.14 -11.19 9.33
N LEU A 115 4.89 -10.11 9.11
CA LEU A 115 6.18 -10.14 8.40
C LEU A 115 7.32 -10.85 9.17
N LEU A 116 7.16 -11.06 10.48
CA LEU A 116 8.14 -11.73 11.33
C LEU A 116 7.92 -13.25 11.48
N ARG A 117 6.84 -13.80 10.89
CA ARG A 117 6.55 -15.24 10.91
C ARG A 117 7.26 -15.96 9.77
#